data_AF-A0A7C6J2B1-F1
#
_entry.id   AF-A0A7C6J2B1-F1
#
_cell.length_a   1.000
_cell.length_b   1.000
_cell.length_c   1.000
_cell.angle_alpha   90.00
_cell.angle_beta   90.00
_cell.angle_gamma   90.00
#
_symmetry.space_group_name_H-M   'P 1'
#
loop_
_entity.id
_entity.type
_entity.pdbx_description
1 polymer ?
#
loop_
_entity_poly.entity_id
_entity_poly.type
_entity_poly.pdbx_seq_one_letter_code
_entity_poly.pdbx_strand_id
1 'polypeptide(L)'
;MRQKICLGLIILFLLGTAGCADLSSYDLSGQVKLTLKDDGLPYLEVYAYKPRPKKGTDSILESISEEFSSAVKRAFTSYYVYPFELYPKLSFTKEILLSEEPYTLQVDFAELPPENFSYLKVYDSQGEEVRINALEEKIRVGRDRVNMRSRTDDGTKHSGYGLASFLDPYSNNEYILEIDYLIECIPVVVRTVKDDRGVATGLEVEDERIDMFITAKIGNRTYLYGEQKLDRKKTVPISVVDWNLDGRFSDEDMVRIEYKKKAMFFPINKKFKVGKGKKATRYIIELEETGDDQYLLSIEEA
;
A
#
# COMPACT_ATOMS: atom_id res chain seq x y z
N MET A 1 9.44 1.65 31.02
CA MET A 1 8.20 0.87 31.26
C MET A 1 6.96 1.38 30.49
N ARG A 2 6.87 2.64 30.05
CA ARG A 2 5.72 3.15 29.27
C ARG A 2 5.75 2.83 27.76
N GLN A 3 6.90 2.52 27.17
CA GLN A 3 7.04 2.21 25.72
C GLN A 3 6.60 0.79 25.32
N LYS A 4 6.76 -0.21 26.21
CA LYS A 4 6.35 -1.61 25.92
C LYS A 4 4.82 -1.80 25.83
N ILE A 5 4.04 -0.83 26.33
CA ILE A 5 2.57 -0.88 26.31
C ILE A 5 2.02 -0.32 24.99
N CYS A 6 2.75 0.56 24.29
CA CYS A 6 2.29 1.13 23.01
C CYS A 6 2.46 0.15 21.82
N LEU A 7 3.52 -0.66 21.80
CA LEU A 7 3.73 -1.65 20.73
C LEU A 7 2.68 -2.77 20.76
N GLY A 8 2.32 -3.24 21.96
CA GLY A 8 1.30 -4.29 22.14
C GLY A 8 -0.13 -3.86 21.76
N LEU A 9 -0.43 -2.55 21.83
CA LEU A 9 -1.75 -2.02 21.45
C LEU A 9 -1.93 -1.86 19.93
N ILE A 10 -0.85 -1.64 19.18
CA ILE A 10 -0.89 -1.56 17.71
C ILE A 10 -1.17 -2.94 17.09
N ILE A 11 -0.60 -4.01 17.67
CA ILE A 11 -0.85 -5.40 17.25
C ILE A 11 -2.33 -5.78 17.46
N LEU A 12 -2.96 -5.31 18.54
CA LEU A 12 -4.35 -5.67 18.85
C LEU A 12 -5.39 -4.94 17.99
N PHE A 13 -5.08 -3.73 17.50
CA PHE A 13 -6.03 -2.91 16.74
C PHE A 13 -6.02 -3.21 15.22
N LEU A 14 -4.96 -3.83 14.70
CA LEU A 14 -4.85 -4.21 13.27
C LEU A 14 -5.50 -5.56 12.92
N LEU A 15 -5.93 -6.35 13.91
CA LEU A 15 -6.65 -7.63 13.69
C LEU A 15 -8.12 -7.44 13.24
N GLY A 16 -8.61 -6.21 13.13
CA GLY A 16 -10.03 -5.89 12.98
C GLY A 16 -10.58 -5.76 11.54
N THR A 17 -9.75 -5.68 10.50
CA THR A 17 -10.22 -5.30 9.14
C THR A 17 -9.73 -6.18 7.99
N ALA A 18 -9.34 -7.44 8.23
CA ALA A 18 -9.13 -8.41 7.17
C ALA A 18 -10.48 -8.83 6.53
N GLY A 19 -10.93 -8.09 5.52
CA GLY A 19 -12.11 -8.39 4.73
C GLY A 19 -11.92 -9.63 3.82
N CYS A 20 -12.61 -10.72 4.15
CA CYS A 20 -12.98 -11.89 3.31
C CYS A 20 -11.99 -12.30 2.19
N ALA A 21 -10.81 -12.79 2.56
CA ALA A 21 -10.37 -14.10 2.08
C ALA A 21 -10.52 -15.03 3.27
N ASP A 22 -11.45 -15.98 3.20
CA ASP A 22 -11.76 -16.80 4.35
C ASP A 22 -10.97 -18.11 4.29
N LEU A 23 -9.90 -18.18 5.08
CA LEU A 23 -9.15 -19.42 5.29
C LEU A 23 -9.89 -20.37 6.25
N SER A 24 -11.00 -19.97 6.88
CA SER A 24 -11.69 -20.80 7.88
C SER A 24 -12.32 -22.08 7.34
N SER A 25 -12.39 -22.24 6.02
CA SER A 25 -12.83 -23.48 5.39
C SER A 25 -11.71 -24.51 5.21
N TYR A 26 -10.48 -24.17 5.56
CA TYR A 26 -9.29 -25.01 5.38
C TYR A 26 -8.66 -25.33 6.73
N ASP A 27 -8.13 -26.54 6.84
CA ASP A 27 -7.17 -26.84 7.90
C ASP A 27 -5.82 -26.23 7.51
N LEU A 28 -5.33 -25.32 8.34
CA LEU A 28 -4.03 -24.68 8.16
C LEU A 28 -2.91 -25.47 8.86
N SER A 29 -3.23 -26.57 9.54
CA SER A 29 -2.22 -27.34 10.26
C SER A 29 -1.22 -27.99 9.30
N GLY A 30 0.04 -28.06 9.73
CA GLY A 30 1.10 -28.73 8.98
C GLY A 30 2.45 -28.06 9.11
N GLN A 31 3.43 -28.65 8.44
CA GLN A 31 4.80 -28.17 8.41
C GLN A 31 5.17 -27.66 7.03
N VAL A 32 5.82 -26.50 6.99
CA VAL A 32 6.26 -25.84 5.77
C VAL A 32 7.74 -25.59 5.88
N LYS A 33 8.51 -26.17 4.96
CA LYS A 33 9.92 -25.83 4.80
C LYS A 33 9.99 -24.46 4.15
N LEU A 34 10.74 -23.56 4.78
CA LEU A 34 10.97 -22.22 4.30
C LEU A 34 12.41 -22.09 3.80
N THR A 35 12.57 -21.30 2.75
CA THR A 35 13.87 -20.92 2.17
C THR A 35 14.01 -19.41 2.20
N LEU A 36 15.22 -18.93 2.47
CA LEU A 36 15.53 -17.51 2.35
C LEU A 36 15.42 -17.06 0.89
N LYS A 37 14.81 -15.89 0.68
CA LYS A 37 14.72 -15.19 -0.61
C LYS A 37 15.15 -13.74 -0.45
N ASP A 38 15.61 -13.14 -1.53
CA ASP A 38 16.16 -11.78 -1.62
C ASP A 38 15.55 -10.96 -2.78
N ASP A 39 14.46 -11.44 -3.38
CA ASP A 39 13.73 -10.78 -4.45
C ASP A 39 12.75 -9.71 -3.94
N GLY A 40 12.59 -9.58 -2.62
CA GLY A 40 12.00 -8.42 -1.99
C GLY A 40 10.48 -8.42 -1.88
N LEU A 41 9.97 -8.01 -0.71
CA LEU A 41 8.55 -7.76 -0.50
C LEU A 41 8.33 -6.57 0.45
N PRO A 42 7.68 -5.47 0.02
CA PRO A 42 7.23 -4.44 0.95
C PRO A 42 5.99 -4.92 1.72
N TYR A 43 5.92 -4.67 3.04
CA TYR A 43 4.79 -5.13 3.87
C TYR A 43 4.31 -4.13 4.93
N LEU A 44 5.16 -3.20 5.38
CA LEU A 44 4.77 -2.21 6.38
C LEU A 44 4.33 -0.91 5.70
N GLU A 45 3.04 -0.56 5.75
CA GLU A 45 2.56 0.76 5.32
C GLU A 45 3.03 1.83 6.31
N VAL A 46 3.96 2.70 5.87
CA VAL A 46 4.56 3.76 6.70
C VAL A 46 3.93 5.12 6.46
N TYR A 47 3.29 5.29 5.30
CA TYR A 47 2.52 6.48 4.97
C TYR A 47 1.35 6.14 4.07
N ALA A 48 0.20 6.76 4.34
CA ALA A 48 -0.94 6.73 3.44
C ALA A 48 -1.69 8.05 3.53
N TYR A 49 -1.86 8.67 2.36
CA TYR A 49 -2.78 9.78 2.16
C TYR A 49 -3.84 9.33 1.15
N LYS A 50 -5.06 9.14 1.64
CA LYS A 50 -6.22 8.66 0.85
C LYS A 50 -7.44 9.54 1.19
N PRO A 51 -7.46 10.83 0.79
CA PRO A 51 -8.59 11.71 1.04
C PRO A 51 -9.87 11.10 0.46
N ARG A 52 -10.99 11.30 1.15
CA ARG A 52 -12.28 10.83 0.63
C ARG A 52 -12.55 11.49 -0.72
N PRO A 53 -12.98 10.72 -1.74
CA PRO A 53 -13.46 11.29 -2.99
C PRO A 53 -14.57 12.29 -2.67
N LYS A 54 -14.37 13.55 -3.05
CA LYS A 54 -15.41 14.56 -2.92
C LYS A 54 -16.15 14.69 -4.26
N LYS A 55 -17.46 14.51 -4.23
CA LYS A 55 -18.36 14.66 -5.39
C LYS A 55 -18.97 16.06 -5.40
N GLY A 56 -19.17 16.64 -6.59
CA GLY A 56 -19.91 17.90 -6.74
C GLY A 56 -19.19 19.13 -6.18
N THR A 57 -19.96 20.15 -5.79
CA THR A 57 -19.46 21.48 -5.37
C THR A 57 -18.55 21.47 -4.15
N ASP A 58 -18.63 20.43 -3.32
CA ASP A 58 -17.81 20.24 -2.11
C ASP A 58 -16.40 19.72 -2.43
N SER A 59 -16.07 19.54 -3.71
CA SER A 59 -14.77 19.10 -4.25
C SER A 59 -13.59 19.65 -3.46
N ILE A 60 -12.51 18.85 -3.30
CA ILE A 60 -11.24 19.16 -2.60
C ILE A 60 -10.68 20.55 -2.95
N LEU A 61 -11.11 21.07 -4.11
CA LEU A 61 -10.95 22.45 -4.48
C LEU A 61 -11.41 23.45 -3.41
N GLU A 62 -12.35 23.22 -2.48
CA GLU A 62 -12.69 24.25 -1.49
C GLU A 62 -11.51 24.61 -0.56
N SER A 63 -10.67 23.63 -0.18
CA SER A 63 -9.43 23.88 0.57
C SER A 63 -8.26 24.32 -0.32
N ILE A 64 -8.34 24.11 -1.63
CA ILE A 64 -7.38 24.65 -2.62
C ILE A 64 -7.85 26.06 -3.09
N SER A 65 -9.13 26.40 -2.88
CA SER A 65 -9.83 27.59 -3.39
C SER A 65 -9.82 28.80 -2.46
N GLU A 66 -9.29 28.67 -1.25
CA GLU A 66 -8.95 29.89 -0.50
C GLU A 66 -7.90 30.70 -1.30
N GLU A 67 -7.07 30.04 -2.14
CA GLU A 67 -6.21 30.69 -3.14
C GLU A 67 -6.80 30.67 -4.56
N PHE A 68 -7.48 29.59 -4.97
CA PHE A 68 -8.21 29.52 -6.25
C PHE A 68 -9.62 30.11 -6.14
N SER A 69 -9.74 31.44 -6.24
CA SER A 69 -10.97 32.18 -5.97
C SER A 69 -12.29 31.45 -6.30
N SER A 70 -13.09 31.19 -5.27
CA SER A 70 -14.48 30.72 -5.34
C SER A 70 -15.39 31.58 -6.24
N ALA A 71 -14.94 32.78 -6.61
CA ALA A 71 -15.55 33.68 -7.57
C ALA A 71 -15.54 33.14 -9.02
N VAL A 72 -14.49 32.41 -9.45
CA VAL A 72 -14.39 31.88 -10.82
C VAL A 72 -15.38 30.74 -11.07
N LYS A 73 -15.64 29.89 -10.05
CA LYS A 73 -16.57 28.76 -10.18
C LYS A 73 -18.04 29.17 -10.39
N ARG A 74 -18.46 30.35 -9.91
CA ARG A 74 -19.87 30.79 -9.98
C ARG A 74 -20.21 31.52 -11.29
N ALA A 75 -19.21 32.02 -12.02
CA ALA A 75 -19.42 32.87 -13.19
C ALA A 75 -19.31 32.13 -14.53
N PHE A 76 -18.67 30.96 -14.59
CA PHE A 76 -18.40 30.24 -15.84
C PHE A 76 -19.14 28.90 -15.93
N THR A 77 -19.66 28.60 -17.12
CA THR A 77 -20.30 27.32 -17.47
C THR A 77 -19.31 26.15 -17.50
N SER A 78 -18.00 26.44 -17.46
CA SER A 78 -16.89 25.48 -17.39
C SER A 78 -15.75 25.99 -16.51
N TYR A 79 -15.06 25.08 -15.81
CA TYR A 79 -13.84 25.39 -15.07
C TYR A 79 -12.80 24.30 -15.32
N TYR A 80 -11.53 24.69 -15.33
CA TYR A 80 -10.41 23.79 -15.57
C TYR A 80 -9.72 23.40 -14.26
N VAL A 81 -9.31 22.14 -14.17
CA VAL A 81 -8.39 21.65 -13.13
C VAL A 81 -7.09 21.28 -13.81
N TYR A 82 -5.99 21.68 -13.18
CA TYR A 82 -4.62 21.37 -13.60
C TYR A 82 -4.03 20.31 -12.64
N PRO A 83 -3.85 19.05 -13.05
CA PRO A 83 -3.36 17.99 -12.15
C PRO A 83 -2.00 18.29 -11.52
N PHE A 84 -1.13 19.06 -12.19
CA PHE A 84 0.18 19.43 -11.67
C PHE A 84 0.07 20.19 -10.33
N GLU A 85 -0.98 21.00 -10.13
CA GLU A 85 -1.23 21.76 -8.89
C GLU A 85 -1.59 20.84 -7.70
N LEU A 86 -1.91 19.58 -7.97
CA LEU A 86 -2.32 18.60 -6.96
C LEU A 86 -1.14 17.75 -6.44
N TYR A 87 -0.02 17.67 -7.17
CA TYR A 87 1.15 16.90 -6.76
C TYR A 87 1.76 17.33 -5.41
N PRO A 88 1.85 18.63 -5.07
CA PRO A 88 2.34 19.05 -3.75
C PRO A 88 1.53 18.48 -2.57
N LYS A 89 0.25 18.10 -2.79
CA LYS A 89 -0.57 17.45 -1.75
C LYS A 89 -0.20 15.98 -1.51
N LEU A 90 0.53 15.37 -2.44
CA LEU A 90 1.07 14.02 -2.32
C LEU A 90 2.48 14.01 -1.75
N SER A 91 3.08 15.18 -1.52
CA SER A 91 4.42 15.29 -0.92
C SER A 91 4.34 15.09 0.60
N PHE A 92 5.32 14.40 1.17
CA PHE A 92 5.39 14.16 2.61
C PHE A 92 6.82 13.96 3.08
N THR A 93 7.02 14.18 4.38
CA THR A 93 8.24 13.78 5.10
C THR A 93 7.82 12.95 6.29
N LYS A 94 8.44 11.77 6.45
CA LYS A 94 8.06 10.80 7.48
C LYS A 94 9.29 10.16 8.09
N GLU A 95 9.41 10.27 9.41
CA GLU A 95 10.37 9.49 10.19
C GLU A 95 9.84 8.05 10.37
N ILE A 96 10.73 7.08 10.18
CA ILE A 96 10.53 5.65 10.38
C ILE A 96 11.70 5.09 11.20
N LEU A 97 11.49 3.96 11.88
CA LEU A 97 12.56 3.27 12.61
C LEU A 97 12.95 2.00 11.85
N LEU A 98 14.24 1.82 11.58
CA LEU A 98 14.83 0.65 10.95
C LEU A 98 15.94 0.13 11.86
N SER A 99 15.87 -1.12 12.32
CA SER A 99 16.83 -1.67 13.29
C SER A 99 17.08 -0.74 14.51
N GLU A 100 16.02 -0.10 15.01
CA GLU A 100 16.04 0.91 16.09
C GLU A 100 16.64 2.30 15.75
N GLU A 101 17.19 2.50 14.55
CA GLU A 101 17.71 3.79 14.08
C GLU A 101 16.64 4.60 13.32
N PRO A 102 16.54 5.92 13.54
CA PRO A 102 15.60 6.77 12.82
C PRO A 102 16.09 7.07 11.40
N TYR A 103 15.20 6.89 10.42
CA TYR A 103 15.38 7.28 9.04
C TYR A 103 14.28 8.25 8.63
N THR A 104 14.61 9.20 7.76
CA THR A 104 13.63 10.13 7.19
C THR A 104 13.36 9.79 5.73
N LEU A 105 12.12 9.40 5.43
CA LEU A 105 11.60 9.30 4.07
C LEU A 105 11.05 10.66 3.65
N GLN A 106 11.54 11.20 2.54
CA GLN A 106 11.00 12.41 1.93
C GLN A 106 10.51 12.09 0.52
N VAL A 107 9.24 12.40 0.26
CA VAL A 107 8.65 12.39 -1.07
C VAL A 107 8.26 13.81 -1.43
N ASP A 108 8.85 14.33 -2.50
CA ASP A 108 8.61 15.69 -2.99
C ASP A 108 8.56 15.72 -4.52
N PHE A 109 7.46 16.19 -5.07
CA PHE A 109 7.24 16.29 -6.51
C PHE A 109 7.57 17.69 -7.05
N ALA A 110 8.71 18.25 -6.64
CA ALA A 110 9.14 19.59 -7.06
C ALA A 110 9.37 19.70 -8.59
N GLU A 111 9.81 18.63 -9.23
CA GLU A 111 9.95 18.51 -10.68
C GLU A 111 8.75 17.74 -11.24
N LEU A 112 7.95 18.41 -12.09
CA LEU A 112 6.71 17.87 -12.65
C LEU A 112 6.78 17.74 -14.18
N PRO A 113 6.38 16.60 -14.76
CA PRO A 113 6.07 15.34 -14.10
C PRO A 113 7.32 14.69 -13.48
N PRO A 114 7.17 13.84 -12.45
CA PRO A 114 8.31 13.12 -11.88
C PRO A 114 8.99 12.24 -12.93
N GLU A 115 10.32 12.22 -12.92
CA GLU A 115 11.15 11.34 -13.74
C GLU A 115 12.20 10.63 -12.87
N ASN A 116 12.47 9.35 -13.13
CA ASN A 116 13.59 8.59 -12.57
C ASN A 116 13.67 8.60 -11.03
N PHE A 117 12.55 8.44 -10.33
CA PHE A 117 12.51 8.41 -8.87
C PHE A 117 13.05 9.64 -8.14
N SER A 118 13.31 10.75 -8.85
CA SER A 118 13.91 11.96 -8.28
C SER A 118 13.11 12.56 -7.12
N TYR A 119 11.82 12.22 -7.06
CA TYR A 119 10.90 12.65 -6.03
C TYR A 119 11.11 11.95 -4.67
N LEU A 120 11.88 10.86 -4.61
CA LEU A 120 12.09 10.10 -3.37
C LEU A 120 13.51 10.29 -2.85
N LYS A 121 13.62 10.66 -1.58
CA LYS A 121 14.89 10.71 -0.84
C LYS A 121 14.76 9.99 0.49
N VAL A 122 15.87 9.40 0.93
CA VAL A 122 16.00 8.74 2.22
C VAL A 122 17.21 9.33 2.92
N TYR A 123 17.02 9.73 4.17
CA TYR A 123 18.08 10.24 5.02
C TYR A 123 18.26 9.32 6.23
N ASP A 124 19.51 9.06 6.61
CA ASP A 124 19.85 8.27 7.78
C ASP A 124 19.68 9.06 9.10
N SER A 125 20.08 8.44 10.22
CA SER A 125 19.96 9.05 11.55
C SER A 125 20.89 10.25 11.77
N GLN A 126 21.89 10.45 10.91
CA GLN A 126 22.77 11.61 10.91
C GLN A 126 22.26 12.73 9.97
N GLY A 127 21.22 12.45 9.19
CA GLY A 127 20.68 13.38 8.19
C GLY A 127 21.40 13.34 6.85
N GLU A 128 22.25 12.33 6.61
CA GLU A 128 22.94 12.15 5.34
C GLU A 128 22.05 11.39 4.35
N GLU A 129 22.07 11.80 3.07
CA GLU A 129 21.25 11.17 2.03
C GLU A 129 21.80 9.77 1.70
N VAL A 130 20.97 8.76 1.91
CA VAL A 130 21.30 7.37 1.58
C VAL A 130 21.08 7.15 0.10
N ARG A 131 22.04 6.48 -0.55
CA ARG A 131 21.90 6.13 -1.96
C ARG A 131 20.79 5.11 -2.17
N ILE A 132 19.83 5.49 -3.00
CA ILE A 132 18.72 4.64 -3.43
C ILE A 132 19.01 4.04 -4.80
N ASN A 133 18.62 2.78 -4.99
CA ASN A 133 18.62 2.08 -6.28
C ASN A 133 17.18 1.85 -6.73
N ALA A 134 16.78 2.41 -7.87
CA ALA A 134 15.48 2.13 -8.46
C ALA A 134 15.46 0.68 -9.02
N LEU A 135 14.50 -0.13 -8.55
CA LEU A 135 14.31 -1.51 -9.00
C LEU A 135 13.25 -1.60 -10.10
N GLU A 136 12.15 -0.85 -9.94
CA GLU A 136 11.07 -0.78 -10.93
C GLU A 136 10.39 0.58 -10.87
N GLU A 137 10.13 1.20 -12.02
CA GLU A 137 9.39 2.45 -12.11
C GLU A 137 8.38 2.40 -13.25
N LYS A 138 7.15 2.85 -12.98
CA LYS A 138 6.07 2.97 -13.96
C LYS A 138 5.31 4.26 -13.72
N ILE A 139 5.58 5.28 -14.54
CA ILE A 139 4.89 6.56 -14.49
C ILE A 139 3.97 6.70 -15.71
N ARG A 140 2.77 7.20 -15.48
CA ARG A 140 1.80 7.58 -16.51
C ARG A 140 1.33 9.00 -16.24
N VAL A 141 1.52 9.86 -17.23
CA VAL A 141 1.11 11.27 -17.17
C VAL A 141 -0.06 11.43 -18.13
N GLY A 142 -1.14 12.02 -17.62
CA GLY A 142 -2.33 12.31 -18.40
C GLY A 142 -2.25 13.67 -19.09
N ARG A 143 -3.41 14.24 -19.38
CA ARG A 143 -3.56 15.61 -19.87
C ARG A 143 -3.26 16.62 -18.75
N ASP A 144 -2.62 17.73 -19.11
CA ASP A 144 -2.24 18.81 -18.19
C ASP A 144 -3.43 19.61 -17.63
N ARG A 145 -4.61 19.51 -18.26
CA ARG A 145 -5.82 20.16 -17.80
C ARG A 145 -7.08 19.39 -18.20
N VAL A 146 -8.12 19.51 -17.38
CA VAL A 146 -9.46 18.92 -17.63
C VAL A 146 -10.53 19.97 -17.39
N ASN A 147 -11.48 20.09 -18.32
CA ASN A 147 -12.69 20.88 -18.10
C ASN A 147 -13.71 20.06 -17.30
N MET A 148 -13.84 20.35 -16.00
CA MET A 148 -14.63 19.53 -15.07
C MET A 148 -16.13 19.54 -15.35
N ARG A 149 -16.63 20.53 -16.12
CA ARG A 149 -18.05 20.64 -16.51
C ARG A 149 -18.32 20.27 -17.96
N SER A 150 -17.31 19.83 -18.70
CA SER A 150 -17.53 19.39 -20.09
C SER A 150 -18.31 18.08 -20.10
N ARG A 151 -19.44 18.06 -20.81
CA ARG A 151 -20.29 16.87 -20.98
C ARG A 151 -19.73 15.83 -21.93
N THR A 152 -18.63 16.16 -22.62
CA THR A 152 -18.05 15.38 -23.71
C THR A 152 -16.55 15.11 -23.53
N ASP A 153 -15.89 15.72 -22.54
CA ASP A 153 -14.46 15.50 -22.33
C ASP A 153 -14.25 14.21 -21.55
N ASP A 154 -13.26 13.44 -21.97
CA ASP A 154 -12.70 12.40 -21.12
C ASP A 154 -11.84 13.04 -20.01
N GLY A 155 -11.82 12.42 -18.83
CA GLY A 155 -10.97 12.87 -17.72
C GLY A 155 -9.47 12.73 -17.97
N THR A 156 -8.69 12.86 -16.91
CA THR A 156 -7.24 12.64 -16.92
C THR A 156 -6.81 11.80 -15.74
N LYS A 157 -5.74 11.04 -15.92
CA LYS A 157 -5.13 10.21 -14.88
C LYS A 157 -3.62 10.33 -14.92
N HIS A 158 -3.06 10.75 -13.80
CA HIS A 158 -1.65 10.74 -13.51
C HIS A 158 -1.42 9.68 -12.44
N SER A 159 -0.51 8.74 -12.68
CA SER A 159 -0.21 7.69 -11.71
C SER A 159 1.26 7.32 -11.77
N GLY A 160 1.84 6.95 -10.65
CA GLY A 160 3.18 6.40 -10.64
C GLY A 160 3.31 5.29 -9.62
N TYR A 161 4.08 4.29 -10.01
CA TYR A 161 4.56 3.22 -9.17
C TYR A 161 6.07 3.26 -9.17
N GLY A 162 6.65 3.16 -7.98
CA GLY A 162 8.08 3.04 -7.79
C GLY A 162 8.38 1.96 -6.75
N LEU A 163 9.21 0.98 -7.12
CA LEU A 163 9.95 0.12 -6.20
C LEU A 163 11.44 0.47 -6.17
N ALA A 164 11.99 0.77 -5.01
CA ALA A 164 13.40 1.11 -4.83
C ALA A 164 14.02 0.36 -3.65
N SER A 165 15.34 0.25 -3.62
CA SER A 165 16.07 -0.30 -2.48
C SER A 165 17.19 0.62 -2.00
N PHE A 166 17.57 0.47 -0.74
CA PHE A 166 18.74 1.13 -0.16
C PHE A 166 19.37 0.25 0.90
N LEU A 167 20.68 0.38 1.07
CA LEU A 167 21.44 -0.36 2.07
C LEU A 167 21.53 0.50 3.34
N ASP A 168 21.17 -0.07 4.49
CA ASP A 168 21.49 0.53 5.78
C ASP A 168 22.99 0.38 6.06
N PRO A 169 23.74 1.48 6.18
CA PRO A 169 25.19 1.44 6.37
C PRO A 169 25.61 0.81 7.72
N TYR A 170 24.71 0.71 8.71
CA TYR A 170 25.02 0.21 10.04
C TYR A 170 24.74 -1.29 10.20
N SER A 171 23.57 -1.75 9.74
CA SER A 171 23.20 -3.17 9.82
C SER A 171 23.62 -4.00 8.61
N ASN A 172 23.98 -3.35 7.49
CA ASN A 172 24.18 -3.99 6.19
C ASN A 172 22.92 -4.73 5.68
N ASN A 173 21.75 -4.39 6.21
CA ASN A 173 20.46 -4.84 5.68
C ASN A 173 20.07 -3.99 4.48
N GLU A 174 19.53 -4.63 3.45
CA GLU A 174 18.95 -3.93 2.30
C GLU A 174 17.43 -3.83 2.49
N TYR A 175 16.93 -2.60 2.50
CA TYR A 175 15.51 -2.29 2.61
C TYR A 175 14.92 -2.00 1.25
N ILE A 176 13.63 -2.31 1.07
CA ILE A 176 12.86 -2.00 -0.14
C ILE A 176 11.72 -1.07 0.21
N LEU A 177 11.57 0.00 -0.58
CA LEU A 177 10.51 0.97 -0.49
C LEU A 177 9.61 0.91 -1.74
N GLU A 178 8.31 0.81 -1.53
CA GLU A 178 7.29 0.90 -2.55
C GLU A 178 6.50 2.20 -2.39
N ILE A 179 6.46 3.02 -3.44
CA ILE A 179 5.61 4.21 -3.55
C ILE A 179 4.58 3.97 -4.66
N ASP A 180 3.31 4.18 -4.35
CA ASP A 180 2.22 4.18 -5.33
C ASP A 180 1.40 5.46 -5.15
N TYR A 181 1.16 6.19 -6.24
CA TYR A 181 0.39 7.42 -6.22
C TYR A 181 -0.55 7.56 -7.41
N LEU A 182 -1.61 8.32 -7.21
CA LEU A 182 -2.65 8.63 -8.18
C LEU A 182 -3.14 10.06 -8.03
N ILE A 183 -3.38 10.70 -9.17
CA ILE A 183 -4.24 11.87 -9.33
C ILE A 183 -5.15 11.59 -10.52
N GLU A 184 -6.45 11.49 -10.29
CA GLU A 184 -7.45 11.23 -11.32
C GLU A 184 -8.53 12.31 -11.25
N CYS A 185 -8.73 13.03 -12.37
CA CYS A 185 -9.78 14.04 -12.49
C CYS A 185 -10.81 13.57 -13.51
N ILE A 186 -12.05 13.43 -13.06
CA ILE A 186 -13.19 12.93 -13.83
C ILE A 186 -14.18 14.10 -13.98
N PRO A 187 -14.44 14.59 -15.20
CA PRO A 187 -15.43 15.63 -15.44
C PRO A 187 -16.85 15.04 -15.42
N VAL A 188 -17.86 15.90 -15.47
CA VAL A 188 -19.26 15.47 -15.63
C VAL A 188 -19.46 14.85 -17.02
N VAL A 189 -19.72 13.55 -17.13
CA VAL A 189 -19.96 12.89 -18.42
C VAL A 189 -21.44 12.52 -18.56
N VAL A 190 -22.03 12.78 -19.74
CA VAL A 190 -23.40 12.35 -20.07
C VAL A 190 -23.34 11.33 -21.21
N ARG A 191 -23.66 10.07 -20.92
CA ARG A 191 -23.66 8.98 -21.92
C ARG A 191 -25.08 8.59 -22.31
N THR A 192 -25.30 8.33 -23.60
CA THR A 192 -26.55 7.70 -24.05
C THR A 192 -26.46 6.19 -23.78
N VAL A 193 -27.36 5.69 -22.94
CA VAL A 193 -27.53 4.25 -22.74
C VAL A 193 -28.23 3.69 -23.98
N LYS A 194 -27.69 2.60 -24.55
CA LYS A 194 -28.28 1.90 -25.71
C LYS A 194 -28.63 0.48 -25.33
N ASP A 195 -29.73 -0.04 -25.87
CA ASP A 195 -30.10 -1.45 -25.74
C ASP A 195 -29.22 -2.37 -26.61
N ASP A 196 -29.43 -3.69 -26.52
CA ASP A 196 -28.72 -4.72 -27.29
C ASP A 196 -28.90 -4.59 -28.82
N ARG A 197 -29.82 -3.72 -29.27
CA ARG A 197 -30.09 -3.40 -30.68
C ARG A 197 -29.52 -2.03 -31.09
N GLY A 198 -28.83 -1.34 -30.19
CA GLY A 198 -28.22 -0.02 -30.42
C GLY A 198 -29.20 1.15 -30.32
N VAL A 199 -30.43 0.95 -29.85
CA VAL A 199 -31.45 1.98 -29.69
C VAL A 199 -31.22 2.72 -28.37
N ALA A 200 -31.24 4.06 -28.41
CA ALA A 200 -31.08 4.90 -27.22
C ALA A 200 -32.26 4.70 -26.25
N THR A 201 -31.97 4.26 -25.03
CA THR A 201 -32.96 3.97 -23.97
C THR A 201 -32.92 4.95 -22.81
N GLY A 202 -31.87 5.76 -22.69
CA GLY A 202 -31.76 6.75 -21.62
C GLY A 202 -30.44 7.54 -21.64
N LEU A 203 -30.25 8.35 -20.61
CA LEU A 203 -29.01 9.06 -20.33
C LEU A 203 -28.46 8.60 -18.97
N GLU A 204 -27.17 8.28 -18.94
CA GLU A 204 -26.40 8.06 -17.71
C GLU A 204 -25.53 9.30 -17.47
N VAL A 205 -25.62 9.87 -16.27
CA VAL A 205 -24.80 11.02 -15.86
C VAL A 205 -23.82 10.56 -14.80
N GLU A 206 -22.53 10.65 -15.12
CA GLU A 206 -21.45 10.49 -14.15
C GLU A 206 -21.07 11.88 -13.62
N ASP A 207 -21.12 12.08 -12.30
CA ASP A 207 -20.76 13.34 -11.64
C ASP A 207 -19.24 13.59 -11.68
N GLU A 208 -18.86 14.86 -11.58
CA GLU A 208 -17.44 15.23 -11.43
C GLU A 208 -16.82 14.69 -10.14
N ARG A 209 -15.56 14.26 -10.23
CA ARG A 209 -14.78 13.70 -9.12
C ARG A 209 -13.30 13.98 -9.29
N ILE A 210 -12.61 14.24 -8.18
CA ILE A 210 -11.14 14.25 -8.12
C ILE A 210 -10.76 13.20 -7.08
N ASP A 211 -10.03 12.17 -7.52
CA ASP A 211 -9.42 11.17 -6.66
C ASP A 211 -7.91 11.41 -6.61
N MET A 212 -7.35 11.29 -5.42
CA MET A 212 -5.91 11.29 -5.26
C MET A 212 -5.50 10.38 -4.12
N PHE A 213 -4.34 9.75 -4.24
CA PHE A 213 -3.71 9.07 -3.13
C PHE A 213 -2.21 9.03 -3.30
N ILE A 214 -1.53 8.82 -2.18
CA ILE A 214 -0.18 8.28 -2.16
C ILE A 214 -0.06 7.28 -1.02
N THR A 215 0.66 6.19 -1.24
CA THR A 215 1.04 5.22 -0.22
C THR A 215 2.53 4.96 -0.30
N ALA A 216 3.14 4.79 0.85
CA ALA A 216 4.50 4.30 1.00
C ALA A 216 4.51 3.05 1.87
N LYS A 217 5.18 2.01 1.40
CA LYS A 217 5.42 0.79 2.16
C LYS A 217 6.91 0.48 2.18
N ILE A 218 7.37 -0.11 3.28
CA ILE A 218 8.75 -0.56 3.43
C ILE A 218 8.79 -2.03 3.86
N GLY A 219 9.90 -2.69 3.58
CA GLY A 219 10.20 -4.03 4.04
C GLY A 219 11.69 -4.34 3.92
N ASN A 220 12.14 -5.40 4.60
CA ASN A 220 13.42 -5.99 4.28
C ASN A 220 13.39 -6.67 2.91
N ARG A 221 14.51 -6.60 2.19
CA ARG A 221 14.68 -7.30 0.92
C ARG A 221 14.64 -8.81 1.10
N THR A 222 15.19 -9.27 2.22
CA THR A 222 15.21 -10.68 2.56
C THR A 222 13.95 -11.10 3.30
N TYR A 223 13.43 -12.28 2.96
CA TYR A 223 12.27 -12.87 3.63
C TYR A 223 12.32 -14.40 3.53
N LEU A 224 11.62 -15.10 4.43
CA LEU A 224 11.49 -16.55 4.32
C LEU A 224 10.26 -16.90 3.49
N TYR A 225 10.38 -17.89 2.60
CA TYR A 225 9.31 -18.30 1.71
C TYR A 225 9.11 -19.80 1.68
N GLY A 226 7.86 -20.25 1.63
CA GLY A 226 7.50 -21.63 1.33
C GLY A 226 6.09 -21.73 0.78
N GLU A 227 5.61 -22.96 0.62
CA GLU A 227 4.28 -23.24 0.09
C GLU A 227 3.57 -24.28 0.96
N GLN A 228 2.30 -24.03 1.28
CA GLN A 228 1.47 -24.97 2.03
C GLN A 228 0.31 -25.47 1.18
N LYS A 229 0.09 -26.78 1.18
CA LYS A 229 -1.12 -27.39 0.60
C LYS A 229 -2.28 -27.25 1.59
N LEU A 230 -3.32 -26.53 1.20
CA LEU A 230 -4.57 -26.41 1.95
C LEU A 230 -5.50 -27.61 1.73
N ASP A 231 -5.47 -28.17 0.52
CA ASP A 231 -6.18 -29.39 0.14
C ASP A 231 -5.46 -30.07 -1.04
N ARG A 232 -6.05 -31.12 -1.63
CA ARG A 232 -5.46 -31.84 -2.78
C ARG A 232 -5.29 -31.00 -4.05
N LYS A 233 -5.96 -29.84 -4.16
CA LYS A 233 -6.02 -28.99 -5.35
C LYS A 233 -5.43 -27.59 -5.11
N LYS A 234 -5.24 -27.18 -3.86
CA LYS A 234 -4.89 -25.80 -3.50
C LYS A 234 -3.61 -25.76 -2.69
N THR A 235 -2.68 -24.96 -3.20
CA THR A 235 -1.45 -24.56 -2.53
C THR A 235 -1.49 -23.05 -2.34
N VAL A 236 -1.03 -22.57 -1.20
CA VAL A 236 -0.89 -21.13 -0.91
C VAL A 236 0.56 -20.82 -0.58
N PRO A 237 1.09 -19.68 -1.05
CA PRO A 237 2.38 -19.19 -0.63
C PRO A 237 2.31 -18.73 0.83
N ILE A 238 3.36 -19.05 1.57
CA ILE A 238 3.59 -18.60 2.93
C ILE A 238 4.92 -17.87 2.96
N SER A 239 4.96 -16.77 3.71
CA SER A 239 6.19 -16.03 3.91
C SER A 239 6.31 -15.56 5.35
N VAL A 240 7.52 -15.56 5.90
CA VAL A 240 7.80 -14.83 7.14
C VAL A 240 8.39 -13.50 6.73
N VAL A 241 7.73 -12.43 7.13
CA VAL A 241 8.18 -11.06 6.89
C VAL A 241 8.72 -10.50 8.20
N ASP A 242 9.88 -9.87 8.12
CA ASP A 242 10.56 -9.21 9.22
C ASP A 242 9.77 -7.95 9.65
N TRP A 243 8.78 -8.13 10.51
CA TRP A 243 7.77 -7.13 10.77
C TRP A 243 8.33 -5.91 11.50
N ASN A 244 9.35 -6.11 12.35
CA ASN A 244 9.98 -5.04 13.12
C ASN A 244 11.16 -4.38 12.37
N LEU A 245 11.54 -4.91 11.20
CA LEU A 245 12.58 -4.38 10.30
C LEU A 245 13.99 -4.46 10.89
N ASP A 246 14.28 -5.48 11.70
CA ASP A 246 15.55 -5.65 12.41
C ASP A 246 16.59 -6.53 11.66
N GLY A 247 16.20 -7.11 10.52
CA GLY A 247 16.99 -7.99 9.67
C GLY A 247 17.00 -9.46 10.12
N ARG A 248 16.20 -9.84 11.12
CA ARG A 248 16.18 -11.19 11.71
C ARG A 248 14.76 -11.75 11.64
N PHE A 249 14.66 -13.08 11.83
CA PHE A 249 13.38 -13.77 11.94
C PHE A 249 13.18 -14.27 13.37
N SER A 250 12.22 -13.68 14.06
CA SER A 250 11.95 -13.80 15.49
C SER A 250 10.44 -13.93 15.79
N ASP A 251 10.07 -13.92 17.08
CA ASP A 251 8.66 -13.94 17.52
C ASP A 251 7.97 -12.56 17.46
N GLU A 252 8.71 -11.51 17.10
CA GLU A 252 8.18 -10.19 16.77
C GLU A 252 7.65 -10.12 15.32
N ASP A 253 8.00 -11.11 14.51
CA ASP A 253 7.67 -11.18 13.10
C ASP A 253 6.33 -11.82 12.78
N MET A 254 5.92 -11.65 11.53
CA MET A 254 4.60 -12.04 11.06
C MET A 254 4.70 -13.03 9.92
N VAL A 255 3.84 -14.03 9.96
CA VAL A 255 3.60 -14.96 8.86
C VAL A 255 2.54 -14.39 7.94
N ARG A 256 2.95 -14.09 6.71
CA ARG A 256 2.08 -13.73 5.61
C ARG A 256 1.59 -14.99 4.89
N ILE A 257 0.27 -15.18 4.82
CA ILE A 257 -0.36 -16.17 3.95
C ILE A 257 -1.16 -15.43 2.89
N GLU A 258 -0.89 -15.70 1.60
CA GLU A 258 -1.67 -15.11 0.51
C GLU A 258 -2.69 -16.09 -0.07
N TYR A 259 -3.95 -15.68 -0.09
CA TYR A 259 -5.01 -16.46 -0.72
C TYR A 259 -5.94 -15.55 -1.52
N LYS A 260 -6.20 -15.93 -2.78
CA LYS A 260 -7.02 -15.15 -3.72
C LYS A 260 -6.56 -13.68 -3.84
N LYS A 261 -5.25 -13.45 -3.96
CA LYS A 261 -4.63 -12.12 -4.06
C LYS A 261 -4.84 -11.23 -2.83
N LYS A 262 -5.11 -11.82 -1.66
CA LYS A 262 -5.20 -11.11 -0.38
C LYS A 262 -4.18 -11.68 0.59
N ALA A 263 -3.37 -10.80 1.17
CA ALA A 263 -2.43 -11.14 2.22
C ALA A 263 -3.12 -11.10 3.59
N MET A 264 -2.87 -12.10 4.42
CA MET A 264 -3.24 -12.16 5.83
C MET A 264 -1.97 -12.35 6.65
N PHE A 265 -1.88 -11.67 7.79
CA PHE A 265 -0.71 -11.70 8.67
C PHE A 265 -1.07 -12.35 9.99
N PHE A 266 -0.24 -13.29 10.44
CA PHE A 266 -0.43 -14.06 11.66
C PHE A 266 0.82 -14.00 12.53
N PRO A 267 0.68 -13.86 13.85
CA PRO A 267 1.84 -13.76 14.73
C PRO A 267 2.53 -15.12 14.94
N ILE A 268 3.84 -15.09 15.11
CA ILE A 268 4.65 -16.25 15.53
C ILE A 268 4.56 -16.41 17.06
N ASN A 269 4.57 -17.67 17.54
CA ASN A 269 4.55 -18.09 18.94
C ASN A 269 3.38 -17.52 19.77
N LYS A 270 2.29 -17.12 19.11
CA LYS A 270 1.09 -16.56 19.74
C LYS A 270 -0.15 -17.21 19.15
N LYS A 271 -1.11 -17.53 20.02
CA LYS A 271 -2.39 -18.09 19.58
C LYS A 271 -3.20 -17.05 18.80
N PHE A 272 -3.68 -17.40 17.62
CA PHE A 272 -4.60 -16.59 16.82
C PHE A 272 -5.83 -17.38 16.40
N LYS A 273 -6.83 -16.70 15.87
CA LYS A 273 -8.09 -17.29 15.41
C LYS A 273 -8.28 -17.05 13.92
N VAL A 274 -8.74 -18.07 13.22
CA VAL A 274 -9.15 -17.98 11.81
C VAL A 274 -10.65 -18.28 11.73
N GLY A 275 -11.40 -17.42 11.05
CA GLY A 275 -12.85 -17.51 10.93
C GLY A 275 -13.63 -16.74 12.00
N LYS A 276 -14.95 -16.89 12.00
CA LYS A 276 -15.88 -16.17 12.90
C LYS A 276 -16.85 -17.12 13.61
N GLY A 277 -17.25 -16.74 14.82
CA GLY A 277 -18.26 -17.46 15.60
C GLY A 277 -17.82 -18.85 16.04
N LYS A 278 -18.77 -19.79 16.12
CA LYS A 278 -18.53 -21.18 16.60
C LYS A 278 -17.67 -22.02 15.66
N LYS A 279 -17.42 -21.55 14.44
CA LYS A 279 -16.57 -22.23 13.44
C LYS A 279 -15.15 -21.69 13.38
N ALA A 280 -14.78 -20.78 14.29
CA ALA A 280 -13.43 -20.24 14.33
C ALA A 280 -12.48 -21.28 14.93
N THR A 281 -11.41 -21.61 14.21
CA THR A 281 -10.35 -22.49 14.68
C THR A 281 -9.21 -21.65 15.26
N ARG A 282 -8.59 -22.14 16.33
CA ARG A 282 -7.43 -21.51 16.95
C ARG A 282 -6.18 -22.18 16.46
N TYR A 283 -5.18 -21.40 16.14
CA TYR A 283 -3.89 -21.90 15.70
C TYR A 283 -2.76 -21.25 16.49
N ILE A 284 -1.63 -21.92 16.53
CA ILE A 284 -0.32 -21.37 16.87
C ILE A 284 0.61 -21.63 15.67
N ILE A 285 1.46 -20.67 15.36
CA ILE A 285 2.54 -20.86 14.39
C ILE A 285 3.86 -20.76 15.14
N GLU A 286 4.74 -21.74 14.93
CA GLU A 286 6.09 -21.78 15.47
C GLU A 286 7.09 -21.76 14.31
N LEU A 287 8.19 -21.04 14.50
CA LEU A 287 9.29 -20.94 13.54
C LEU A 287 10.54 -21.51 14.20
N GLU A 288 11.13 -22.52 13.56
CA GLU A 288 12.37 -23.17 14.01
C GLU A 288 13.46 -23.00 12.95
N GLU A 289 14.65 -22.60 13.38
CA GLU A 289 15.86 -22.65 12.55
C GLU A 289 16.45 -24.07 12.62
N THR A 290 16.52 -24.75 11.47
CA THR A 290 16.88 -26.17 11.36
C THR A 290 18.28 -26.41 10.78
N GLY A 291 18.96 -25.34 10.36
CA GLY A 291 20.31 -25.32 9.81
C GLY A 291 20.60 -23.98 9.14
N ASP A 292 21.77 -23.84 8.53
CA ASP A 292 22.18 -22.61 7.83
C ASP A 292 21.13 -22.22 6.76
N ASP A 293 20.47 -21.07 6.97
CA ASP A 293 19.40 -20.52 6.11
C ASP A 293 18.20 -21.44 5.86
N GLN A 294 17.98 -22.44 6.72
CA GLN A 294 16.87 -23.39 6.63
C GLN A 294 15.93 -23.27 7.81
N TYR A 295 14.67 -22.95 7.52
CA TYR A 295 13.66 -22.76 8.55
C TYR A 295 12.48 -23.72 8.35
N LEU A 296 11.91 -24.16 9.46
CA LEU A 296 10.69 -24.94 9.50
C LEU A 296 9.60 -24.12 10.17
N LEU A 297 8.49 -23.92 9.46
CA LEU A 297 7.29 -23.31 10.01
C LEU A 297 6.29 -24.42 10.36
N SER A 298 5.91 -24.51 11.62
CA SER A 298 4.90 -25.44 12.10
C SER A 298 3.62 -24.68 12.43
N ILE A 299 2.49 -25.10 11.87
CA ILE A 299 1.17 -24.57 12.18
C ILE A 299 0.37 -25.66 12.86
N GLU A 300 -0.14 -25.40 14.05
CA GLU A 300 -0.87 -26.38 14.86
C GLU A 300 -2.19 -25.80 15.38
N GLU A 301 -3.23 -26.62 15.42
CA GLU A 301 -4.50 -26.27 16.08
C GLU A 301 -4.32 -26.24 17.60
N ALA A 302 -4.80 -25.16 18.26
CA ALA A 302 -4.39 -24.74 19.60
C ALA A 302 -5.49 -24.60 20.67
#